data_AF-A0A412EVZ4-F1
#
_entry.id   AF-A0A412EVZ4-F1
#
_cell.length_a   1.000
_cell.length_b   1.000
_cell.length_c   1.000
_cell.angle_alpha   90.00
_cell.angle_beta   90.00
_cell.angle_gamma   90.00
#
_symmetry.space_group_name_H-M   'P 1'
#
loop_
_entity.id
_entity.type
_entity.pdbx_description
1 polymer ?
#
loop_
_entity_poly.entity_id
_entity_poly.type
_entity_poly.pdbx_seq_one_letter_code
_entity_poly.pdbx_strand_id
1 'polypeptide(L)'
;MKYITQDWTSTKDGYLFFVQRLQEMLFHYSDDIVKAPVHNTQTLLEEYVDTEKDVVKGSIKQYQLDIIAKEIKSSLMTDVIVRELYKYEVIEEMAKFLDKDQRTAVHYIFNKIPKKKYYEICCKYLKENLSESNRKTEIEKGLRAWLAFLLWHGYSSEYIYRFLRNIFEESINDPEKKHRFF
;
A
#
# COMPACT_ATOMS: atom_id res chain seq x y z
N MET A 1 18.39 -16.87 7.32
CA MET A 1 17.32 -16.06 7.94
C MET A 1 16.69 -16.92 9.03
N LYS A 2 16.75 -16.55 10.31
CA LYS A 2 15.99 -17.28 11.35
C LYS A 2 14.54 -16.81 11.22
N TYR A 3 13.71 -17.58 10.55
CA TYR A 3 12.27 -17.38 10.59
C TYR A 3 11.83 -17.46 12.06
N ILE A 4 10.93 -16.57 12.48
CA ILE A 4 10.42 -16.55 13.85
C ILE A 4 9.53 -17.79 14.00
N THR A 5 10.02 -18.84 14.65
CA THR A 5 9.32 -20.13 14.84
C THR A 5 8.90 -20.38 16.28
N GLN A 6 8.56 -19.33 17.04
CA GLN A 6 8.00 -19.52 18.39
C GLN A 6 6.51 -19.90 18.31
N ASP A 7 6.01 -20.71 19.25
CA ASP A 7 4.61 -21.16 19.32
C ASP A 7 3.66 -19.96 19.54
N TRP A 8 3.23 -19.34 18.45
CA TRP A 8 2.11 -18.40 18.45
C TRP A 8 0.82 -19.23 18.48
N THR A 9 0.05 -19.14 19.56
CA THR A 9 -1.28 -19.75 19.64
C THR A 9 -2.16 -19.27 18.47
N SER A 10 -3.07 -20.11 17.98
CA SER A 10 -3.96 -19.87 16.82
C SER A 10 -4.72 -18.52 16.82
N THR A 11 -4.84 -17.89 17.98
CA THR A 11 -5.42 -16.57 18.21
C THR A 11 -4.61 -15.38 17.68
N LYS A 12 -3.35 -15.57 17.23
CA LYS A 12 -2.48 -14.48 16.73
C LYS A 12 -1.90 -14.71 15.33
N ASP A 13 -2.50 -15.62 14.57
CA ASP A 13 -2.04 -16.01 13.23
C ASP A 13 -2.03 -14.84 12.23
N GLY A 14 -2.99 -13.90 12.32
CA GLY A 14 -3.02 -12.70 11.47
C GLY A 14 -1.81 -11.78 11.66
N TYR A 15 -1.43 -11.53 12.92
CA TYR A 15 -0.23 -10.77 13.25
C TYR A 15 1.03 -11.48 12.78
N LEU A 16 1.15 -12.78 13.04
CA LEU A 16 2.31 -13.56 12.59
C LEU A 16 2.47 -13.51 11.06
N PHE A 17 1.38 -13.71 10.32
CA PHE A 17 1.36 -13.63 8.87
C PHE A 17 1.79 -12.24 8.36
N PHE A 18 1.29 -11.17 8.98
CA PHE A 18 1.68 -9.80 8.64
C PHE A 18 3.18 -9.58 8.76
N VAL A 19 3.80 -10.07 9.83
CA VAL A 19 5.26 -9.95 10.03
C VAL A 19 6.02 -10.71 8.96
N GLN A 20 5.65 -11.96 8.75
CA GLN A 20 6.32 -12.83 7.78
C GLN A 20 6.25 -12.21 6.38
N ARG A 21 5.05 -11.81 5.93
CA ARG A 21 4.87 -11.16 4.63
C ARG A 21 5.62 -9.84 4.52
N LEU A 22 5.65 -9.04 5.57
CA LEU A 22 6.38 -7.78 5.57
C LEU A 22 7.89 -8.02 5.45
N GLN A 23 8.43 -8.98 6.19
CA GLN A 23 9.85 -9.35 6.10
C GLN A 23 10.19 -9.82 4.68
N GLU A 24 9.35 -10.67 4.09
CA GLU A 24 9.51 -11.13 2.71
C GLU A 24 9.45 -9.98 1.70
N MET A 25 8.48 -9.06 1.83
CA MET A 25 8.31 -7.92 0.91
C MET A 25 9.47 -6.92 0.94
N LEU A 26 10.15 -6.79 2.09
CA LEU A 26 11.26 -5.85 2.28
C LEU A 26 12.65 -6.46 2.09
N PHE A 27 12.75 -7.79 2.06
CA PHE A 27 14.03 -8.47 1.97
C PHE A 27 14.63 -8.35 0.57
N HIS A 28 15.91 -7.95 0.51
CA HIS A 28 16.59 -7.64 -0.75
C HIS A 28 16.70 -8.82 -1.73
N TYR A 29 16.74 -10.05 -1.21
CA TYR A 29 16.90 -11.27 -2.02
C TYR A 29 15.59 -12.03 -2.26
N SER A 30 14.43 -11.45 -1.93
CA SER A 30 13.13 -12.04 -2.28
C SER A 30 12.87 -11.95 -3.77
N ASP A 31 12.08 -12.89 -4.30
CA ASP A 31 11.58 -12.84 -5.67
C ASP A 31 10.77 -11.57 -5.90
N ASP A 32 10.86 -10.98 -7.10
CA ASP A 32 10.20 -9.71 -7.42
C ASP A 32 8.67 -9.78 -7.29
N ILE A 33 8.07 -10.96 -7.48
CA ILE A 33 6.62 -11.21 -7.29
C ILE A 33 6.20 -11.01 -5.82
N VAL A 34 7.13 -11.25 -4.90
CA VAL A 34 6.90 -11.22 -3.45
C VAL A 34 7.19 -9.84 -2.88
N LYS A 35 7.99 -9.01 -3.57
CA LYS A 35 8.38 -7.66 -3.13
C LYS A 35 7.20 -6.71 -2.98
N ALA A 36 7.42 -5.69 -2.14
CA ALA A 36 6.50 -4.58 -2.03
C ALA A 36 6.29 -3.92 -3.41
N PRO A 37 5.04 -3.60 -3.78
CA PRO A 37 4.80 -2.88 -5.02
C PRO A 37 5.38 -1.46 -4.94
N VAL A 38 5.81 -0.94 -6.08
CA VAL A 38 6.35 0.43 -6.17
C VAL A 38 5.27 1.46 -5.90
N HIS A 39 4.06 1.23 -6.44
CA HIS A 39 2.95 2.14 -6.28
C HIS A 39 1.66 1.46 -5.79
N ASN A 40 0.82 2.28 -5.17
CA ASN A 40 -0.60 2.04 -4.95
C ASN A 40 -1.42 3.10 -5.72
N THR A 41 -2.76 3.10 -5.63
CA THR A 41 -3.56 4.07 -6.40
C THR A 41 -3.18 5.52 -6.07
N GLN A 42 -2.95 5.83 -4.79
CA GLN A 42 -2.68 7.21 -4.37
C GLN A 42 -1.31 7.70 -4.86
N THR A 43 -0.28 6.86 -4.79
CA THR A 43 1.06 7.22 -5.25
C THR A 43 1.15 7.25 -6.78
N LEU A 44 0.34 6.47 -7.51
CA LEU A 44 0.19 6.61 -8.96
C LEU A 44 -0.42 7.96 -9.36
N LEU A 45 -1.41 8.45 -8.60
CA LEU A 45 -2.00 9.77 -8.85
C LEU A 45 -0.99 10.90 -8.61
N GLU A 46 -0.16 10.79 -7.56
CA GLU A 46 0.95 11.73 -7.33
C GLU A 46 1.96 11.69 -8.48
N GLU A 47 2.39 10.49 -8.87
CA GLU A 47 3.35 10.30 -9.96
C GLU A 47 2.87 10.93 -11.27
N TYR A 48 1.58 10.77 -11.59
CA TYR A 48 1.00 11.41 -12.77
C TYR A 48 1.08 12.93 -12.69
N VAL A 49 0.69 13.53 -11.55
CA VAL A 49 0.67 14.99 -11.36
C VAL A 49 2.09 15.57 -11.39
N ASP A 50 3.07 14.85 -10.87
CA ASP A 50 4.48 15.26 -10.91
C ASP A 50 5.07 15.09 -12.31
N THR A 51 4.84 13.96 -12.97
CA THR A 51 5.28 13.70 -14.36
C THR A 51 4.68 14.72 -15.33
N GLU A 52 3.44 15.15 -15.11
CA GLU A 52 2.78 16.17 -15.93
C GLU A 52 3.60 17.47 -15.97
N LYS A 53 4.19 17.88 -14.85
CA LYS A 53 5.01 19.10 -14.78
C LYS A 53 6.22 19.01 -15.70
N ASP A 54 6.82 17.82 -15.82
CA ASP A 54 8.01 17.61 -16.64
C ASP A 54 7.68 17.37 -18.12
N VAL A 55 6.49 16.84 -18.42
CA VAL A 55 5.94 16.83 -19.78
C VAL A 55 5.66 18.26 -20.26
N VAL A 56 5.06 19.11 -19.41
CA VAL A 56 4.79 20.52 -19.75
C VAL A 56 6.09 21.31 -20.00
N LYS A 57 7.17 20.99 -19.28
CA LYS A 57 8.51 21.55 -19.53
C LYS A 57 9.19 20.97 -20.78
N GLY A 58 8.65 19.89 -21.36
CA GLY A 58 9.24 19.19 -22.50
C GLY A 58 10.42 18.27 -22.17
N SER A 59 10.69 18.03 -20.88
CA SER A 59 11.74 17.13 -20.41
C SER A 59 11.35 15.66 -20.60
N ILE A 60 10.04 15.38 -20.62
CA ILE A 60 9.46 14.04 -20.75
C ILE A 60 8.41 14.04 -21.88
N LYS A 61 8.14 12.88 -22.48
CA LYS A 61 7.15 12.70 -23.54
C LYS A 61 5.78 12.33 -22.97
N GLN A 62 4.72 12.79 -23.64
CA GLN A 62 3.31 12.56 -23.27
C GLN A 62 2.95 11.08 -23.05
N TYR A 63 3.53 10.15 -23.83
CA TYR A 63 3.20 8.72 -23.72
C TYR A 63 3.48 8.13 -22.33
N GLN A 64 4.37 8.74 -21.53
CA GLN A 64 4.62 8.30 -20.15
C GLN A 64 3.39 8.53 -19.26
N LEU A 65 2.67 9.63 -19.45
CA LEU A 65 1.41 9.89 -18.74
C LEU A 65 0.34 8.87 -19.12
N ASP A 66 0.31 8.42 -20.39
CA ASP A 66 -0.66 7.43 -20.86
C ASP A 66 -0.39 6.04 -20.25
N ILE A 67 0.88 5.71 -19.96
CA ILE A 67 1.25 4.50 -19.24
C ILE A 67 0.75 4.59 -17.79
N ILE A 68 1.08 5.69 -17.10
CA ILE A 68 0.67 5.90 -15.69
C ILE A 68 -0.87 5.90 -15.57
N ALA A 69 -1.59 6.55 -16.50
CA ALA A 69 -3.04 6.57 -16.50
C ALA A 69 -3.68 5.19 -16.66
N LYS A 70 -3.10 4.31 -17.47
CA LYS A 70 -3.54 2.91 -17.59
C LYS A 70 -3.36 2.17 -16.27
N GLU A 71 -2.24 2.40 -15.59
CA GLU A 71 -1.99 1.83 -14.26
C GLU A 71 -2.95 2.37 -13.21
N ILE A 72 -3.24 3.69 -13.20
CA ILE A 72 -4.24 4.30 -12.32
C ILE A 72 -5.59 3.63 -12.53
N LYS A 73 -6.03 3.45 -13.78
CA LYS A 73 -7.30 2.79 -14.09
C LYS A 73 -7.36 1.36 -13.54
N SER A 74 -6.30 0.58 -13.74
CA SER A 74 -6.21 -0.79 -13.21
C SER A 74 -6.21 -0.79 -11.67
N SER A 75 -5.48 0.13 -11.06
CA SER A 75 -5.34 0.27 -9.61
C SER A 75 -6.67 0.66 -8.97
N LEU A 76 -7.39 1.65 -9.51
CA LEU A 76 -8.72 2.05 -9.03
C LEU A 76 -9.69 0.87 -8.90
N MET A 77 -9.68 -0.02 -9.89
CA MET A 77 -10.58 -1.17 -9.91
C MET A 77 -10.19 -2.26 -8.91
N THR A 78 -8.93 -2.34 -8.50
CA THR A 78 -8.38 -3.48 -7.73
C THR A 78 -7.95 -3.13 -6.31
N ASP A 79 -7.63 -1.87 -6.04
CA ASP A 79 -7.13 -1.38 -4.76
C ASP A 79 -8.24 -1.44 -3.70
N VAL A 80 -8.02 -2.28 -2.68
CA VAL A 80 -8.95 -2.46 -1.57
C VAL A 80 -9.16 -1.18 -0.77
N ILE A 81 -8.15 -0.31 -0.68
CA ILE A 81 -8.24 0.93 0.10
C ILE A 81 -9.16 1.94 -0.60
N VAL A 82 -9.16 1.96 -1.93
CA VAL A 82 -10.09 2.79 -2.71
C VAL A 82 -11.53 2.30 -2.54
N ARG A 83 -11.74 0.98 -2.47
CA ARG A 83 -13.05 0.37 -2.22
C ARG A 83 -13.59 0.64 -0.81
N GLU A 84 -12.71 0.86 0.17
CA GLU A 84 -13.11 1.34 1.50
C GLU A 84 -13.51 2.83 1.50
N LEU A 85 -13.02 3.62 0.53
CA LEU A 85 -13.35 5.05 0.41
C LEU A 85 -14.62 5.29 -0.39
N TYR A 86 -14.83 4.52 -1.45
CA TYR A 86 -15.88 4.76 -2.43
C TYR A 86 -16.57 3.47 -2.84
N LYS A 87 -17.87 3.59 -3.14
CA LYS A 87 -18.64 2.48 -3.72
C LYS A 87 -18.16 2.16 -5.13
N TYR A 88 -18.36 0.91 -5.54
CA TYR A 88 -17.89 0.40 -6.83
C TYR A 88 -18.40 1.23 -8.02
N GLU A 89 -19.65 1.69 -7.99
CA GLU A 89 -20.24 2.49 -9.08
C GLU A 89 -19.50 3.81 -9.28
N VAL A 90 -19.09 4.46 -8.18
CA VAL A 90 -18.30 5.70 -8.21
C VAL A 90 -16.91 5.44 -8.78
N ILE A 91 -16.27 4.33 -8.40
CA ILE A 91 -14.96 3.93 -8.92
C ILE A 91 -15.05 3.64 -10.43
N GLU A 92 -16.11 2.96 -10.87
CA GLU A 92 -16.33 2.67 -12.28
C GLU A 92 -16.55 3.96 -13.10
N GLU A 93 -17.28 4.94 -12.56
CA GLU A 93 -17.43 6.26 -13.17
C GLU A 93 -16.09 7.01 -13.27
N MET A 94 -15.25 6.97 -12.23
CA MET A 94 -13.89 7.53 -12.27
C MET A 94 -13.04 6.87 -13.37
N ALA A 95 -13.10 5.55 -13.49
CA ALA A 95 -12.40 4.80 -14.53
C ALA A 95 -12.89 5.13 -15.95
N LYS A 96 -14.21 5.31 -16.13
CA LYS A 96 -14.79 5.77 -17.41
C LYS A 96 -14.42 7.22 -17.71
N PHE A 97 -14.25 8.06 -16.69
CA PHE A 97 -13.85 9.45 -16.89
C PHE A 97 -12.39 9.55 -17.38
N LEU A 98 -11.50 8.71 -16.86
CA LEU A 98 -10.11 8.58 -17.34
C LEU A 98 -10.02 8.30 -18.85
N ASP A 99 -10.92 7.49 -19.39
CA ASP A 99 -10.95 7.18 -20.84
C ASP A 99 -11.36 8.37 -21.71
N LYS A 100 -12.14 9.31 -21.15
CA LYS A 100 -12.70 10.46 -21.88
C LYS A 100 -11.78 11.68 -21.84
N ASP A 101 -11.31 12.01 -20.64
CA ASP A 101 -10.43 13.15 -20.39
C ASP A 101 -9.46 12.77 -19.27
N GLN A 102 -8.37 12.13 -19.69
CA GLN A 102 -7.34 11.60 -18.79
C GLN A 102 -6.84 12.65 -17.80
N ARG A 103 -6.47 13.84 -18.29
CA ARG A 103 -5.86 14.88 -17.48
C ARG A 103 -6.83 15.37 -16.41
N THR A 104 -8.02 15.81 -16.84
CA THR A 104 -9.01 16.34 -15.90
C THR A 104 -9.48 15.27 -14.92
N ALA A 105 -9.63 14.02 -15.38
CA ALA A 105 -10.00 12.90 -14.53
C ALA A 105 -8.94 12.62 -13.46
N VAL A 106 -7.65 12.55 -13.80
CA VAL A 106 -6.60 12.31 -12.80
C VAL A 106 -6.60 13.42 -11.74
N HIS A 107 -6.65 14.69 -12.13
CA HIS A 107 -6.69 15.80 -11.17
C HIS A 107 -7.94 15.76 -10.29
N TYR A 108 -9.10 15.39 -10.85
CA TYR A 108 -10.32 15.19 -10.07
C TYR A 108 -10.18 14.05 -9.05
N ILE A 109 -9.68 12.89 -9.49
CA ILE A 109 -9.51 11.70 -8.65
C ILE A 109 -8.46 11.94 -7.55
N PHE A 110 -7.35 12.61 -7.89
CA PHE A 110 -6.31 13.00 -6.94
C PHE A 110 -6.87 13.84 -5.79
N ASN A 111 -7.74 14.81 -6.10
CA ASN A 111 -8.42 15.61 -5.07
C ASN A 111 -9.45 14.81 -4.27
N LYS A 112 -10.06 13.77 -4.88
CA LYS A 112 -11.01 12.86 -4.21
C LYS A 112 -10.34 11.81 -3.35
N ILE A 113 -9.07 11.50 -3.58
CA ILE A 113 -8.30 10.54 -2.77
C ILE A 113 -7.12 11.27 -2.10
N PRO A 114 -7.37 12.12 -1.08
CA PRO A 114 -6.29 12.82 -0.40
C PRO A 114 -5.34 11.83 0.27
N LYS A 115 -4.04 12.07 0.10
CA LYS A 115 -2.94 11.33 0.72
C LYS A 115 -3.17 10.95 2.18
N LYS A 116 -3.48 11.96 3.03
CA LYS A 116 -3.72 11.75 4.47
C LYS A 116 -4.85 10.75 4.70
N LYS A 117 -5.95 10.92 3.97
CA LYS A 117 -7.14 10.07 4.12
C LYS A 117 -6.86 8.65 3.67
N TYR A 118 -6.17 8.47 2.54
CA TYR A 118 -5.77 7.17 2.04
C TYR A 118 -4.91 6.42 3.07
N TYR A 119 -3.90 7.08 3.64
CA TYR A 119 -3.06 6.50 4.69
C TYR A 119 -3.84 6.08 5.94
N GLU A 120 -4.74 6.95 6.43
CA GLU A 120 -5.59 6.64 7.59
C GLU A 120 -6.44 5.38 7.36
N ILE A 121 -7.00 5.22 6.15
CA ILE A 121 -7.76 4.03 5.77
C ILE A 121 -6.86 2.81 5.64
N CYS A 122 -5.65 2.91 5.08
CA CYS A 122 -4.69 1.80 5.08
C CYS A 122 -4.45 1.27 6.50
N CYS A 123 -4.17 2.17 7.45
CA CYS A 123 -3.93 1.79 8.84
C CYS A 123 -5.16 1.17 9.48
N LYS A 124 -6.36 1.76 9.27
CA LYS A 124 -7.61 1.21 9.77
C LYS A 124 -7.88 -0.19 9.22
N TYR A 125 -7.79 -0.36 7.90
CA TYR A 125 -8.02 -1.61 7.21
C TYR A 125 -7.08 -2.71 7.71
N LEU A 126 -5.79 -2.42 7.88
CA LEU A 126 -4.85 -3.36 8.46
C LEU A 126 -5.22 -3.74 9.90
N LYS A 127 -5.51 -2.75 10.76
CA LYS A 127 -5.91 -2.99 12.16
C LYS A 127 -7.10 -3.94 12.27
N GLU A 128 -8.13 -3.70 11.48
CA GLU A 128 -9.38 -4.49 11.50
C GLU A 128 -9.16 -5.92 11.00
N ASN A 129 -8.33 -6.12 9.97
CA ASN A 129 -8.08 -7.44 9.43
C ASN A 129 -7.05 -8.26 10.24
N LEU A 130 -6.15 -7.60 11.00
CA LEU A 130 -5.16 -8.26 11.83
C LEU A 130 -5.74 -8.95 13.07
N SER A 131 -6.88 -8.47 13.58
CA SER A 131 -7.57 -9.08 14.73
C SER A 131 -8.19 -10.45 14.43
N GLU A 132 -8.37 -10.79 13.15
CA GLU A 132 -9.01 -12.04 12.71
C GLU A 132 -8.00 -12.99 12.06
N SER A 133 -7.89 -14.23 12.55
CA SER A 133 -6.87 -15.19 12.11
C SER A 133 -7.02 -15.70 10.67
N ASN A 134 -8.21 -15.56 10.06
CA ASN A 134 -8.55 -16.12 8.75
C ASN A 134 -8.44 -15.12 7.57
N ARG A 135 -8.01 -13.88 7.79
CA ARG A 135 -8.01 -12.80 6.77
C ARG A 135 -6.65 -12.53 6.11
N LYS A 136 -5.87 -13.59 5.86
CA LYS A 136 -4.51 -13.48 5.30
C LYS A 136 -4.50 -12.73 3.95
N THR A 137 -5.47 -13.00 3.09
CA THR A 137 -5.59 -12.33 1.78
C THR A 137 -5.80 -10.83 1.92
N GLU A 138 -6.64 -10.41 2.86
CA GLU A 138 -6.96 -9.02 3.13
C GLU A 138 -5.76 -8.33 3.76
N ILE A 139 -5.09 -8.98 4.73
CA ILE A 139 -3.84 -8.49 5.33
C ILE A 139 -2.79 -8.26 4.24
N GLU A 140 -2.60 -9.19 3.30
CA GLU A 140 -1.62 -9.00 2.21
C GLU A 140 -1.99 -7.81 1.31
N LYS A 141 -3.25 -7.65 0.93
CA LYS A 141 -3.70 -6.52 0.10
C LYS A 141 -3.48 -5.17 0.81
N GLY A 142 -3.85 -5.07 2.08
CA GLY A 142 -3.64 -3.88 2.89
C GLY A 142 -2.15 -3.58 3.11
N LEU A 143 -1.34 -4.61 3.33
CA LEU A 143 0.09 -4.49 3.53
C LEU A 143 0.78 -3.98 2.27
N ARG A 144 0.43 -4.50 1.09
CA ARG A 144 0.94 -4.04 -0.21
C ARG A 144 0.65 -2.56 -0.43
N ALA A 145 -0.59 -2.12 -0.18
CA ALA A 145 -0.98 -0.72 -0.30
C ALA A 145 -0.22 0.19 0.68
N TRP A 146 -0.11 -0.24 1.94
CA TRP A 146 0.57 0.53 2.99
C TRP A 146 2.09 0.62 2.77
N LEU A 147 2.75 -0.47 2.38
CA LEU A 147 4.18 -0.45 2.09
C LEU A 147 4.51 0.41 0.89
N ALA A 148 3.76 0.29 -0.22
CA ALA A 148 3.93 1.19 -1.36
C ALA A 148 3.83 2.66 -0.95
N PHE A 149 2.87 2.99 -0.08
CA PHE A 149 2.73 4.34 0.45
C PHE A 149 3.97 4.79 1.23
N LEU A 150 4.48 3.99 2.16
CA LEU A 150 5.64 4.38 2.97
C LEU A 150 6.91 4.53 2.12
N LEU A 151 7.16 3.58 1.23
CA LEU A 151 8.34 3.57 0.37
C LEU A 151 8.36 4.79 -0.56
N TRP A 152 7.24 5.09 -1.20
CA TRP A 152 7.08 6.28 -2.05
C TRP A 152 7.39 7.58 -1.30
N HIS A 153 7.01 7.65 -0.03
CA HIS A 153 7.18 8.82 0.82
C HIS A 153 8.52 8.88 1.57
N GLY A 154 9.50 8.08 1.15
CA GLY A 154 10.90 8.22 1.58
C GLY A 154 11.31 7.36 2.78
N TYR A 155 10.45 6.48 3.28
CA TYR A 155 10.88 5.48 4.25
C TYR A 155 11.67 4.39 3.54
N SER A 156 12.91 4.14 3.96
CA SER A 156 13.70 3.06 3.36
C SER A 156 13.21 1.68 3.82
N SER A 157 13.30 0.68 2.94
CA SER A 157 12.95 -0.71 3.28
C SER A 157 13.70 -1.21 4.51
N GLU A 158 14.98 -0.86 4.63
CA GLU A 158 15.84 -1.22 5.77
C GLU A 158 15.36 -0.55 7.06
N TYR A 159 14.96 0.73 7.01
CA TYR A 159 14.42 1.43 8.17
C TYR A 159 13.13 0.76 8.65
N ILE A 160 12.19 0.48 7.73
CA ILE A 160 10.92 -0.17 8.06
C ILE A 160 11.18 -1.56 8.66
N TYR A 161 12.07 -2.34 8.04
CA TYR A 161 12.45 -3.67 8.51
C TYR A 161 13.04 -3.64 9.92
N ARG A 162 14.02 -2.75 10.19
CA ARG A 162 14.66 -2.62 11.51
C ARG A 162 13.70 -2.13 12.57
N PHE A 163 12.91 -1.10 12.27
CA PHE A 163 11.93 -0.54 13.19
C PHE A 163 10.97 -1.63 13.68
N LEU A 164 10.46 -2.44 12.75
CA LEU A 164 9.55 -3.52 13.09
C LEU A 164 10.24 -4.66 13.81
N ARG A 165 11.45 -5.05 13.38
CA ARG A 165 12.24 -6.05 14.10
C ARG A 165 12.43 -5.67 15.57
N ASN A 166 12.74 -4.42 15.86
CA ASN A 166 12.87 -3.92 17.22
C ASN A 166 11.56 -4.03 18.00
N ILE A 167 10.43 -3.60 17.41
CA ILE A 167 9.11 -3.73 18.08
C ILE A 167 8.77 -5.20 18.36
N PHE A 168 9.06 -6.11 17.42
CA PHE A 168 8.78 -7.53 17.61
C PHE A 168 9.70 -8.17 18.65
N GLU A 169 11.00 -7.91 18.61
CA GLU A 169 11.95 -8.37 19.62
C GLU A 169 11.59 -7.84 21.01
N GLU A 170 11.19 -6.57 21.13
CA GLU A 170 10.68 -5.99 22.38
C GLU A 170 9.39 -6.68 22.85
N SER A 171 8.46 -6.96 21.94
CA SER A 171 7.19 -7.63 22.26
C SER A 171 7.37 -9.10 22.68
N ILE A 172 8.44 -9.76 22.23
CA ILE A 172 8.82 -11.12 22.64
C ILE A 172 9.36 -11.08 24.07
N ASN A 173 10.13 -10.04 24.41
CA ASN A 173 10.75 -9.88 25.72
C ASN A 173 9.80 -9.33 26.80
N ASP A 174 8.71 -8.65 26.42
CA ASP A 174 7.72 -8.06 27.34
C ASP A 174 6.27 -8.25 26.80
N PRO A 175 5.56 -9.31 27.22
CA PRO A 175 4.23 -9.64 26.72
C PRO A 175 3.15 -8.58 26.97
N GLU A 176 3.31 -7.69 27.94
CA GLU A 176 2.32 -6.66 28.28
C GLU A 176 2.43 -5.43 27.36
N LYS A 177 3.55 -5.25 26.65
CA LYS A 177 3.73 -4.17 25.65
C LYS A 177 3.20 -4.50 24.25
N LYS A 178 2.61 -5.68 24.06
CA LYS A 178 2.13 -6.22 22.77
C LYS A 178 1.05 -5.40 22.04
N HIS A 179 0.46 -4.39 22.69
CA HIS A 179 -0.58 -3.54 22.10
C HIS A 179 -0.05 -2.32 21.32
N ARG A 180 1.27 -2.17 21.13
CA ARG A 180 1.87 -1.04 20.39
C ARG A 180 2.14 -1.34 18.91
N PHE A 181 1.27 -2.08 18.25
CA PHE A 181 1.24 -2.07 16.79
C PHE A 181 0.21 -1.02 16.39
N PHE A 182 0.70 0.12 15.88
CA PHE A 182 0.00 1.29 15.35
C PHE A 182 -0.55 2.33 16.34
#